data_AF-A0A0F9P142-F1
#
_entry.id   AF-A0A0F9P142-F1
#
_cell.length_a   1.000
_cell.length_b   1.000
_cell.length_c   1.000
_cell.angle_alpha   90.00
_cell.angle_beta   90.00
_cell.angle_gamma   90.00
#
_symmetry.space_group_name_H-M   'P 1'
#
loop_
_entity.id
_entity.type
_entity.pdbx_description
1 polymer ?
#
loop_
_entity_poly.entity_id
_entity_poly.type
_entity_poly.pdbx_seq_one_letter_code
_entity_poly.pdbx_strand_id
1 'polypeptide(L)'
;MYHESNRRLIELFGYSRKWSSQRSSYKLAPAKVGSITGLGPAVAVGQNLLNRNPNSTLATASGLHPLLRLLYARFGVRKCPTCGANITILTQDEILNYLFSIVEEKPIIIYSQLVNNALGSHKTLLKLLLDQFSREALFIDDKKWDGLELNPNNQHKILIKLAQIDSSTSFENVRDIVLKSHLLGSNILQINAGKRVEKVSTEKSCVECGTWLKDIEPKYFRMACPFCKRKGCKKCNNTGLHPFASSVFFSGLLITQILTYSVRDTLKLFEGTKILASTNRLLSEIKKRLIALKEVGLDYLTLNRSSPTLSRGESQRVRIALTLINQLEDVLHVLDEPTIGQHVTNIIKFLPIFHKMPGPVIFVEHDRIAA
;
A
#
# COMPACT_ATOMS: atom_id res chain seq x y z
N MET A 1 -27.45 -27.46 25.46
CA MET A 1 -27.26 -26.61 24.26
C MET A 1 -28.26 -26.97 23.15
N TYR A 2 -28.30 -28.23 22.68
CA TYR A 2 -29.20 -28.70 21.61
C TYR A 2 -30.69 -28.31 21.80
N HIS A 3 -31.27 -28.54 22.98
CA HIS A 3 -32.66 -28.15 23.27
C HIS A 3 -32.92 -26.65 23.15
N GLU A 4 -31.99 -25.82 23.63
CA GLU A 4 -32.14 -24.36 23.59
C GLU A 4 -31.92 -23.82 22.18
N SER A 5 -30.98 -24.39 21.41
CA SER A 5 -30.79 -24.10 20.00
C SER A 5 -32.03 -24.46 19.17
N ASN A 6 -32.61 -25.65 19.41
CA ASN A 6 -33.82 -26.10 18.72
C ASN A 6 -35.04 -25.23 19.09
N ARG A 7 -35.18 -24.84 20.36
CA ARG A 7 -36.20 -23.89 20.81
C ARG A 7 -36.07 -22.55 20.07
N ARG A 8 -34.88 -21.93 20.06
CA ARG A 8 -34.64 -20.66 19.38
C ARG A 8 -34.84 -20.74 17.86
N LEU A 9 -34.42 -21.85 17.25
CA LEU A 9 -34.64 -22.13 15.83
C LEU A 9 -36.14 -22.17 15.51
N ILE A 10 -36.92 -22.94 16.27
CA ILE A 10 -38.37 -23.06 16.09
C ILE A 10 -39.08 -21.73 16.38
N GLU A 11 -38.60 -20.94 17.35
CA GLU A 11 -39.11 -19.59 17.62
C GLU A 11 -38.87 -18.62 16.45
N LEU A 12 -37.72 -18.69 15.78
CA LEU A 12 -37.43 -17.91 14.58
C LEU A 12 -38.41 -18.24 13.44
N PHE A 13 -38.72 -19.52 13.23
CA PHE A 13 -39.70 -19.97 12.23
C PHE A 13 -41.17 -19.73 12.65
N GLY A 14 -41.44 -19.53 13.95
CA GLY A 14 -42.77 -19.18 14.46
C GLY A 14 -43.19 -17.75 14.10
N TYR A 15 -42.24 -16.83 13.91
CA TYR A 15 -42.54 -15.42 13.60
C TYR A 15 -43.03 -15.19 12.17
N SER A 16 -42.74 -16.08 11.22
CA SER A 16 -43.14 -15.95 9.80
C SER A 16 -44.57 -16.43 9.50
N ARG A 17 -45.27 -17.05 10.47
CA ARG A 17 -46.65 -17.53 10.32
C ARG A 17 -47.71 -16.53 10.80
N LYS A 18 -47.54 -15.23 10.54
CA LYS A 18 -48.55 -14.20 10.88
C LYS A 18 -49.86 -14.30 10.07
N TRP A 19 -49.98 -15.19 9.08
CA TRP A 19 -51.12 -15.23 8.15
C TRP A 19 -51.91 -16.55 8.09
N SER A 20 -51.60 -17.55 8.93
CA SER A 20 -52.33 -18.83 8.94
C SER A 20 -53.07 -19.00 10.27
N SER A 21 -54.38 -19.28 10.17
CA SER A 21 -55.32 -19.47 11.29
C SER A 21 -55.05 -20.73 12.13
N GLN A 22 -54.04 -21.53 11.79
CA GLN A 22 -53.60 -22.68 12.58
C GLN A 22 -52.40 -22.31 13.46
N ARG A 23 -52.70 -21.78 14.64
CA ARG A 23 -51.75 -21.61 15.75
C ARG A 23 -51.32 -22.97 16.28
N SER A 24 -50.29 -23.57 15.70
CA SER A 24 -49.50 -24.56 16.43
C SER A 24 -48.61 -23.82 17.45
N SER A 25 -49.12 -23.66 18.66
CA SER A 25 -48.44 -23.08 19.82
C SER A 25 -47.42 -24.05 20.43
N TYR A 26 -46.57 -24.67 19.61
CA TYR A 26 -45.46 -25.48 20.10
C TYR A 26 -44.34 -24.57 20.60
N LYS A 27 -44.56 -23.95 21.77
CA LYS A 27 -43.52 -23.27 22.53
C LYS A 27 -42.72 -24.34 23.26
N LEU A 28 -41.57 -24.69 22.71
CA LEU A 28 -40.63 -25.58 23.38
C LEU A 28 -40.21 -24.94 24.71
N ALA A 29 -40.23 -25.72 25.78
CA ALA A 29 -39.76 -25.26 27.08
C ALA A 29 -38.25 -24.92 27.00
N PRO A 30 -37.79 -23.88 27.70
CA PRO A 30 -36.35 -23.59 27.78
C PRO A 30 -35.60 -24.80 28.33
N ALA A 31 -34.34 -24.96 27.92
CA ALA A 31 -33.51 -26.01 28.49
C ALA A 31 -33.40 -25.81 30.02
N LYS A 32 -33.50 -26.90 30.79
CA LYS A 32 -33.34 -26.89 32.26
C LYS A 32 -31.87 -26.70 32.65
N VAL A 33 -31.30 -25.53 32.38
CA VAL A 33 -29.93 -25.16 32.73
C VAL A 33 -29.93 -23.82 33.44
N GLY A 34 -29.13 -23.69 34.52
CA GLY A 34 -29.03 -22.44 35.29
C GLY A 34 -28.21 -21.34 34.60
N SER A 35 -27.18 -21.74 33.84
CA SER A 35 -26.35 -20.82 33.05
C SER A 35 -25.67 -21.55 31.87
N ILE A 36 -25.36 -20.81 30.81
CA ILE A 36 -24.52 -21.27 29.70
C ILE A 36 -23.24 -20.43 29.73
N THR A 37 -22.10 -21.08 29.95
CA THR A 37 -20.77 -20.46 29.97
C THR A 37 -19.89 -21.07 28.86
N GLY A 38 -18.78 -20.43 28.53
CA GLY A 38 -17.83 -20.93 27.52
C GLY A 38 -18.21 -20.68 26.06
N LEU A 39 -19.26 -19.88 25.79
CA LEU A 39 -19.53 -19.36 24.45
C LEU A 39 -18.79 -18.04 24.26
N GLY A 40 -17.65 -18.09 23.58
CA GLY A 40 -16.93 -16.91 23.14
C GLY A 40 -17.70 -16.10 22.09
N PRO A 41 -17.22 -14.89 21.75
CA PRO A 41 -17.76 -14.13 20.62
C PRO A 41 -17.73 -14.97 19.33
N ALA A 42 -18.80 -14.93 18.55
CA ALA A 42 -18.92 -15.71 17.32
C ALA A 42 -18.88 -14.82 16.08
N VAL A 43 -18.15 -15.26 15.05
CA VAL A 43 -18.12 -14.65 13.72
C VAL A 43 -18.74 -15.62 12.73
N ALA A 44 -19.89 -15.24 12.17
CA ALA A 44 -20.58 -16.02 11.15
C ALA A 44 -20.21 -15.54 9.73
N VAL A 45 -19.86 -16.48 8.86
CA VAL A 45 -19.56 -16.24 7.44
C VAL A 45 -20.61 -16.96 6.58
N GLY A 46 -21.70 -16.23 6.32
CA GLY A 46 -22.79 -16.67 5.45
C GLY A 46 -22.57 -16.39 3.94
N GLN A 47 -23.51 -16.88 3.12
CA GLN A 47 -23.40 -16.89 1.66
C GLN A 47 -23.71 -15.56 0.93
N ASN A 48 -24.42 -14.61 1.56
CA ASN A 48 -25.02 -13.43 0.88
C ASN A 48 -24.63 -12.09 1.52
N LEU A 49 -23.33 -11.79 1.63
CA LEU A 49 -22.90 -10.72 2.52
C LEU A 49 -21.90 -9.72 1.94
N LEU A 50 -21.45 -9.83 0.69
CA LEU A 50 -20.63 -8.76 0.09
C LEU A 50 -21.50 -7.59 -0.33
N ASN A 51 -20.94 -6.39 -0.20
CA ASN A 51 -21.60 -5.13 -0.56
C ASN A 51 -22.01 -5.18 -2.05
N ARG A 52 -23.31 -5.11 -2.32
CA ARG A 52 -23.88 -5.12 -3.68
C ARG A 52 -23.77 -3.76 -4.40
N ASN A 53 -23.08 -2.79 -3.80
CA ASN A 53 -22.83 -1.51 -4.45
C ASN A 53 -22.05 -1.73 -5.77
N PRO A 54 -22.54 -1.22 -6.92
CA PRO A 54 -21.88 -1.39 -8.22
C PRO A 54 -20.47 -0.79 -8.28
N ASN A 55 -20.13 0.12 -7.35
CA ASN A 55 -18.80 0.71 -7.25
C ASN A 55 -17.83 -0.09 -6.37
N SER A 56 -18.28 -1.15 -5.69
CA SER A 56 -17.41 -2.01 -4.91
C SER A 56 -16.67 -2.97 -5.84
N THR A 57 -15.38 -3.19 -5.58
CA THR A 57 -14.54 -4.17 -6.26
C THR A 57 -13.95 -5.17 -5.29
N LEU A 58 -13.30 -6.22 -5.80
CA LEU A 58 -12.53 -7.17 -4.98
C LEU A 58 -11.52 -6.45 -4.09
N ALA A 59 -10.82 -5.43 -4.62
CA ALA A 59 -9.86 -4.65 -3.85
C ALA A 59 -10.51 -3.87 -2.69
N THR A 60 -11.72 -3.32 -2.87
CA THR A 60 -12.40 -2.64 -1.76
C THR A 60 -12.96 -3.63 -0.75
N ALA A 61 -13.53 -4.75 -1.22
CA ALA A 61 -14.09 -5.79 -0.37
C ALA A 61 -13.03 -6.48 0.50
N SER A 62 -11.83 -6.71 -0.04
CA SER A 62 -10.69 -7.32 0.67
C SER A 62 -9.86 -6.33 1.50
N GLY A 63 -10.19 -5.04 1.50
CA GLY A 63 -9.40 -4.01 2.18
C GLY A 63 -8.03 -3.72 1.54
N LEU A 64 -7.74 -4.26 0.35
CA LEU A 64 -6.52 -3.96 -0.41
C LEU A 64 -6.50 -2.52 -0.95
N HIS A 65 -7.64 -2.02 -1.42
CA HIS A 65 -7.71 -0.71 -2.07
C HIS A 65 -7.24 0.43 -1.15
N PRO A 66 -7.69 0.56 0.11
CA PRO A 66 -7.15 1.56 1.04
C PRO A 66 -5.62 1.51 1.21
N LEU A 67 -5.05 0.30 1.32
CA LEU A 67 -3.60 0.10 1.48
C LEU A 67 -2.84 0.50 0.21
N LEU A 68 -3.34 0.13 -0.97
CA LEU A 68 -2.77 0.56 -2.25
C LEU A 68 -2.78 2.08 -2.40
N ARG A 69 -3.88 2.76 -2.04
CA ARG A 69 -3.90 4.23 -2.07
C ARG A 69 -2.90 4.85 -1.11
N LEU A 70 -2.71 4.26 0.07
CA LEU A 70 -1.71 4.73 1.04
C LEU A 70 -0.30 4.54 0.48
N LEU A 71 -0.04 3.38 -0.15
CA LEU A 71 1.23 3.07 -0.80
C LEU A 71 1.56 4.10 -1.87
N TYR A 72 0.63 4.38 -2.77
CA TYR A 72 0.83 5.38 -3.83
C TYR A 72 0.98 6.80 -3.27
N ALA A 73 0.16 7.19 -2.28
CA ALA A 73 0.23 8.53 -1.71
C ALA A 73 1.58 8.84 -1.05
N ARG A 74 2.14 7.85 -0.34
CA ARG A 74 3.37 7.99 0.45
C ARG A 74 4.64 7.63 -0.31
N PHE A 75 4.61 6.53 -1.05
CA PHE A 75 5.81 5.92 -1.64
C PHE A 75 5.78 5.89 -3.17
N GLY A 76 4.75 6.44 -3.80
CA GLY A 76 4.67 6.56 -5.25
C GLY A 76 5.58 7.67 -5.78
N VAL A 77 6.28 7.37 -6.89
CA VAL A 77 7.04 8.35 -7.67
C VAL A 77 6.06 9.27 -8.38
N ARG A 78 6.21 10.57 -8.17
CA ARG A 78 5.33 11.61 -8.71
C ARG A 78 5.97 12.26 -9.93
N LYS A 79 5.19 12.66 -10.93
CA LYS A 79 5.69 13.53 -12.01
C LYS A 79 5.49 15.00 -11.66
N CYS A 80 6.52 15.82 -11.89
CA CYS A 80 6.43 17.27 -11.78
C CYS A 80 5.38 17.83 -12.76
N PRO A 81 4.43 18.67 -12.33
CA PRO A 81 3.47 19.28 -13.25
C PRO A 81 4.10 20.30 -14.20
N THR A 82 5.28 20.84 -13.87
CA THR A 82 5.95 21.89 -14.66
C THR A 82 6.95 21.31 -15.65
N CYS A 83 7.93 20.52 -15.16
CA CYS A 83 9.03 20.00 -15.98
C CYS A 83 8.91 18.50 -16.32
N GLY A 84 7.93 17.79 -15.77
CA GLY A 84 7.76 16.35 -16.00
C GLY A 84 8.75 15.42 -15.29
N ALA A 85 9.71 15.95 -14.53
CA ALA A 85 10.69 15.15 -13.78
C ALA A 85 10.02 14.19 -12.78
N ASN A 86 10.66 13.05 -12.54
CA ASN A 86 10.25 12.12 -11.48
C ASN A 86 10.70 12.67 -10.13
N ILE A 87 9.79 12.68 -9.16
CA ILE A 87 9.99 13.24 -7.85
C ILE A 87 9.65 12.20 -6.79
N THR A 88 10.60 12.01 -5.89
CA THR A 88 10.47 11.20 -4.68
C THR A 88 10.74 12.12 -3.50
N ILE A 89 9.74 12.23 -2.61
CA ILE A 89 9.85 12.99 -1.37
C ILE A 89 9.98 11.97 -0.25
N LEU A 90 11.08 12.05 0.49
CA LEU A 90 11.42 11.09 1.54
C LEU A 90 11.71 11.86 2.83
N THR A 91 11.25 11.33 3.96
CA THR A 91 11.68 11.80 5.28
C THR A 91 13.18 11.52 5.49
N GLN A 92 13.80 12.18 6.47
CA GLN A 92 15.22 11.94 6.77
C GLN A 92 15.48 10.44 7.05
N ASP A 93 14.68 9.79 7.88
CA ASP A 93 14.82 8.36 8.17
C ASP A 93 14.62 7.47 6.94
N GLU A 94 13.73 7.85 6.02
CA GLU A 94 13.55 7.15 4.75
C GLU A 94 14.76 7.31 3.83
N ILE A 95 15.38 8.49 3.79
CA ILE A 95 16.63 8.72 3.07
C ILE A 95 17.74 7.84 3.65
N LEU A 96 17.87 7.74 4.97
CA LEU A 96 18.88 6.88 5.60
C LEU A 96 18.72 5.42 5.16
N ASN A 97 17.51 4.88 5.29
CA ASN A 97 17.20 3.52 4.85
C ASN A 97 17.45 3.34 3.35
N TYR A 98 17.14 4.35 2.54
CA TYR A 98 17.39 4.34 1.11
C TYR A 98 18.89 4.26 0.80
N LEU A 99 19.70 5.10 1.44
CA LEU A 99 21.16 5.12 1.26
C LEU A 99 21.77 3.76 1.59
N PHE A 100 21.41 3.16 2.73
CA PHE A 100 21.89 1.82 3.10
C PHE A 100 21.53 0.76 2.06
N SER A 101 20.32 0.80 1.49
CA SER A 101 19.90 -0.16 0.47
C SER A 101 20.68 -0.07 -0.86
N ILE A 102 21.30 1.08 -1.16
CA ILE A 102 22.10 1.30 -2.36
C ILE A 102 23.58 0.96 -2.09
N VAL A 103 24.06 1.31 -0.90
CA VAL A 103 25.43 1.08 -0.44
C VAL A 103 25.81 -0.41 -0.45
N GLU A 104 24.85 -1.29 -0.17
CA GLU A 104 25.04 -2.75 -0.26
C GLU A 104 25.57 -3.22 -1.62
N GLU A 105 25.29 -2.49 -2.71
CA GLU A 105 25.79 -2.83 -4.03
C GLU A 105 27.16 -2.22 -4.32
N LYS A 106 27.34 -0.92 -4.05
CA LYS A 106 28.53 -0.12 -4.40
C LYS A 106 28.70 1.08 -3.47
N PRO A 107 29.94 1.56 -3.25
CA PRO A 107 30.15 2.81 -2.54
C PRO A 107 29.49 3.97 -3.29
N ILE A 108 28.91 4.91 -2.53
CA ILE A 108 28.20 6.06 -3.05
C ILE A 108 28.84 7.36 -2.59
N ILE A 109 28.68 8.41 -3.39
CA ILE A 109 29.09 9.78 -3.01
C ILE A 109 27.85 10.63 -2.84
N ILE A 110 27.75 11.31 -1.70
CA ILE A 110 26.64 12.20 -1.38
C ILE A 110 27.05 13.65 -1.58
N TYR A 111 26.20 14.38 -2.29
CA TYR A 111 26.32 15.82 -2.50
C TYR A 111 25.10 16.56 -1.93
N SER A 112 25.37 17.71 -1.30
CA SER A 112 24.34 18.70 -0.97
C SER A 112 24.15 19.64 -2.16
N GLN A 113 22.94 19.74 -2.71
CA GLN A 113 22.63 20.66 -3.81
C GLN A 113 22.14 22.00 -3.26
N LEU A 114 23.04 22.97 -3.16
CA LEU A 114 22.74 24.28 -2.58
C LEU A 114 22.06 25.22 -3.58
N VAL A 115 22.54 25.20 -4.83
CA VAL A 115 22.02 26.04 -5.91
C VAL A 115 21.72 25.16 -7.10
N ASN A 116 20.59 25.40 -7.75
CA ASN A 116 20.17 24.66 -8.93
C ASN A 116 19.55 25.61 -9.95
N ASN A 117 20.17 25.70 -11.13
CA ASN A 117 19.74 26.54 -12.25
C ASN A 117 19.44 27.99 -11.86
N ALA A 118 20.24 28.58 -10.96
CA ALA A 118 20.04 29.95 -10.51
C ALA A 118 21.03 30.90 -11.19
N LEU A 119 20.52 32.03 -11.68
CA LEU A 119 21.32 33.13 -12.20
C LEU A 119 22.14 33.78 -11.08
N GLY A 120 23.33 34.26 -11.41
CA GLY A 120 24.17 35.04 -10.50
C GLY A 120 25.58 34.50 -10.35
N SER A 121 26.47 35.36 -9.84
CA SER A 121 27.87 35.00 -9.61
C SER A 121 28.09 34.22 -8.32
N HIS A 122 27.09 34.16 -7.43
CA HIS A 122 27.09 33.44 -6.14
C HIS A 122 28.34 33.70 -5.27
N LYS A 123 29.02 34.86 -5.42
CA LYS A 123 30.30 35.16 -4.77
C LYS A 123 30.24 35.04 -3.25
N THR A 124 29.22 35.61 -2.62
CA THR A 124 29.04 35.56 -1.17
C THR A 124 28.89 34.14 -0.66
N LEU A 125 28.09 33.32 -1.37
CA LEU A 125 27.91 31.91 -1.03
C LEU A 125 29.24 31.15 -1.17
N LEU A 126 29.92 31.28 -2.32
CA LEU A 126 31.19 30.60 -2.56
C LEU A 126 32.25 30.96 -1.51
N LYS A 127 32.30 32.22 -1.07
CA LYS A 127 33.20 32.66 0.01
C LYS A 127 32.87 31.96 1.33
N LEU A 128 31.61 31.98 1.76
CA LEU A 128 31.16 31.31 2.99
C LEU A 128 31.44 29.80 2.96
N LEU A 129 31.33 29.18 1.78
CA LEU A 129 31.62 27.77 1.62
C LEU A 129 33.12 27.46 1.69
N LEU A 130 33.98 28.33 1.15
CA LEU A 130 35.44 28.18 1.27
C LEU A 130 35.94 28.37 2.71
N ASP A 131 35.23 29.14 3.53
CA ASP A 131 35.55 29.31 4.95
C ASP A 131 35.31 28.02 5.77
N GLN A 132 34.40 27.14 5.30
CA GLN A 132 33.99 25.92 6.02
C GLN A 132 34.41 24.61 5.33
N PHE A 133 34.66 24.62 4.02
CA PHE A 133 34.93 23.44 3.21
C PHE A 133 36.15 23.65 2.30
N SER A 134 36.84 22.55 1.98
CA SER A 134 37.92 22.58 1.01
C SER A 134 37.39 22.84 -0.40
N ARG A 135 38.21 23.48 -1.25
CA ARG A 135 37.87 23.74 -2.65
C ARG A 135 37.55 22.45 -3.42
N GLU A 136 38.21 21.35 -3.08
CA GLU A 136 37.99 20.04 -3.71
C GLU A 136 36.60 19.44 -3.45
N ALA A 137 35.90 19.90 -2.40
CA ALA A 137 34.54 19.50 -2.10
C ALA A 137 33.50 20.25 -2.96
N LEU A 138 33.87 21.36 -3.61
CA LEU A 138 32.97 22.20 -4.38
C LEU A 138 32.90 21.75 -5.84
N PHE A 139 31.67 21.57 -6.32
CA PHE A 139 31.37 21.21 -7.70
C PHE A 139 30.40 22.23 -8.28
N ILE A 140 30.73 22.75 -9.46
CA ILE A 140 29.90 23.69 -10.21
C ILE A 140 29.61 23.08 -11.57
N ASP A 141 28.33 23.06 -11.94
CA ASP A 141 27.84 22.47 -13.19
C ASP A 141 28.39 21.04 -13.42
N ASP A 142 28.35 20.24 -12.34
CA ASP A 142 28.80 18.84 -12.27
C ASP A 142 30.31 18.64 -12.49
N LYS A 143 31.12 19.71 -12.48
CA LYS A 143 32.60 19.67 -12.54
C LYS A 143 33.21 20.19 -11.24
N LYS A 144 34.42 19.75 -10.92
CA LYS A 144 35.19 20.34 -9.81
C LYS A 144 35.41 21.82 -10.10
N TRP A 145 35.27 22.65 -9.07
CA TRP A 145 35.42 24.09 -9.26
C TRP A 145 36.88 24.51 -9.34
N ASP A 146 37.23 25.19 -10.44
CA ASP A 146 38.59 25.67 -10.69
C ASP A 146 38.94 26.97 -9.93
N GLY A 147 37.99 27.53 -9.16
CA GLY A 147 38.17 28.79 -8.43
C GLY A 147 37.87 30.05 -9.27
N LEU A 148 37.46 29.89 -10.53
CA LEU A 148 37.08 30.99 -11.42
C LEU A 148 35.74 31.60 -10.98
N GLU A 149 35.59 32.91 -11.18
CA GLU A 149 34.34 33.60 -10.92
C GLU A 149 33.25 33.14 -11.88
N LEU A 150 32.04 32.98 -11.34
CA LEU A 150 30.86 32.60 -12.12
C LEU A 150 30.27 33.81 -12.84
N ASN A 151 29.92 33.64 -14.11
CA ASN A 151 29.26 34.67 -14.90
C ASN A 151 27.85 34.97 -14.34
N PRO A 152 27.53 36.21 -13.94
CA PRO A 152 26.21 36.57 -13.40
C PRO A 152 25.03 36.27 -14.33
N ASN A 153 25.26 36.28 -15.64
CA ASN A 153 24.21 36.10 -16.65
C ASN A 153 23.89 34.64 -16.96
N ASN A 154 24.68 33.71 -16.40
CA ASN A 154 24.48 32.28 -16.61
C ASN A 154 23.79 31.66 -15.40
N GLN A 155 23.02 30.61 -15.65
CA GLN A 155 22.48 29.76 -14.60
C GLN A 155 23.57 28.78 -14.15
N HIS A 156 23.74 28.65 -12.85
CA HIS A 156 24.73 27.75 -12.26
C HIS A 156 24.07 26.73 -11.34
N LYS A 157 24.69 25.56 -11.24
CA LYS A 157 24.39 24.54 -10.24
C LYS A 157 25.58 24.40 -9.30
N ILE A 158 25.36 24.54 -7.99
CA ILE A 158 26.41 24.44 -6.97
C ILE A 158 26.11 23.25 -6.07
N LEU A 159 27.05 22.29 -6.08
CA LEU A 159 27.04 21.08 -5.30
C LEU A 159 28.22 21.06 -4.31
N ILE A 160 28.00 20.52 -3.13
CA ILE A 160 29.06 20.23 -2.16
C ILE A 160 29.12 18.74 -1.91
N LYS A 161 30.28 18.12 -2.13
CA LYS A 161 30.56 16.75 -1.71
C LYS A 161 30.59 16.71 -0.19
N LEU A 162 29.63 16.01 0.42
CA LEU A 162 29.56 15.86 1.87
C LEU A 162 30.41 14.69 2.36
N ALA A 163 30.24 13.53 1.73
CA ALA A 163 30.92 12.31 2.13
C ALA A 163 30.89 11.26 1.02
N GLN A 164 31.76 10.27 1.16
CA GLN A 164 31.67 8.99 0.45
C GLN A 164 31.30 7.94 1.49
N ILE A 165 30.30 7.12 1.18
CA ILE A 165 29.76 6.10 2.07
C ILE A 165 29.99 4.73 1.43
N ASP A 166 30.39 3.78 2.27
CA ASP A 166 30.54 2.37 1.95
C ASP A 166 29.77 1.51 2.96
N SER A 167 29.80 0.18 2.76
CA SER A 167 29.08 -0.78 3.61
C SER A 167 29.58 -0.83 5.06
N SER A 168 30.73 -0.22 5.37
CA SER A 168 31.28 -0.15 6.72
C SER A 168 30.85 1.09 7.50
N THR A 169 30.24 2.06 6.82
CA THR A 169 29.86 3.34 7.44
C THR A 169 28.69 3.16 8.41
N SER A 170 28.83 3.64 9.66
CA SER A 170 27.80 3.51 10.69
C SER A 170 26.54 4.35 10.41
N PHE A 171 25.40 3.92 10.96
CA PHE A 171 24.13 4.63 10.83
C PHE A 171 24.19 6.06 11.37
N GLU A 172 24.89 6.31 12.48
CA GLU A 172 25.04 7.67 13.03
C GLU A 172 25.79 8.58 12.06
N ASN A 173 26.87 8.11 11.45
CA ASN A 173 27.65 8.91 10.50
C ASN A 173 26.82 9.29 9.28
N VAL A 174 26.02 8.37 8.74
CA VAL A 174 25.12 8.66 7.60
C VAL A 174 24.04 9.68 8.01
N ARG A 175 23.52 9.57 9.24
CA ARG A 175 22.57 10.54 9.80
C ARG A 175 23.17 11.93 9.89
N ASP A 176 24.38 12.06 10.39
CA ASP A 176 25.07 13.33 10.50
C ASP A 176 25.34 13.97 9.13
N ILE A 177 25.64 13.16 8.11
CA ILE A 177 25.78 13.63 6.72
C ILE A 177 24.47 14.22 6.20
N VAL A 178 23.34 13.53 6.38
CA VAL A 178 22.02 14.01 5.96
C VAL A 178 21.63 15.29 6.72
N LEU A 179 21.87 15.33 8.04
CA LEU A 179 21.63 16.52 8.86
C LEU A 179 22.50 17.69 8.43
N LYS A 180 23.77 17.46 8.10
CA LYS A 180 24.69 18.49 7.60
C LYS A 180 24.19 19.13 6.31
N SER A 181 23.61 18.36 5.38
CA SER A 181 22.98 18.91 4.18
C SER A 181 21.84 19.89 4.52
N HIS A 182 20.99 19.50 5.46
CA HIS A 182 19.87 20.32 5.91
C HIS A 182 20.33 21.60 6.64
N LEU A 183 21.37 21.51 7.47
CA LEU A 183 21.96 22.68 8.15
C LEU A 183 22.59 23.68 7.18
N LEU A 184 23.07 23.22 6.01
CA LEU A 184 23.53 24.10 4.93
C LEU A 184 22.36 24.76 4.17
N GLY A 185 21.12 24.52 4.57
CA GLY A 185 19.91 25.07 3.94
C GLY A 185 19.48 24.32 2.68
N SER A 186 20.07 23.16 2.37
CA SER A 186 19.61 22.31 1.27
C SER A 186 18.68 21.23 1.75
N ASN A 187 17.60 21.03 1.00
CA ASN A 187 16.67 19.92 1.19
C ASN A 187 16.81 18.88 0.07
N ILE A 188 17.84 19.00 -0.77
CA ILE A 188 18.06 18.15 -1.95
C ILE A 188 19.43 17.50 -1.82
N LEU A 189 19.42 16.17 -1.77
CA LEU A 189 20.63 15.35 -1.83
C LEU A 189 20.78 14.74 -3.22
N GLN A 190 21.97 14.85 -3.77
CA GLN A 190 22.36 14.12 -4.98
C GLN A 190 23.26 12.95 -4.59
N ILE A 191 22.85 11.74 -4.99
CA ILE A 191 23.50 10.47 -4.70
C ILE A 191 24.12 9.96 -6.00
N ASN A 192 25.44 9.83 -6.02
CA ASN A 192 26.17 9.27 -7.16
C ASN A 192 26.63 7.85 -6.81
N ALA A 193 26.05 6.85 -7.49
CA ALA A 193 26.42 5.44 -7.42
C ALA A 193 27.04 4.99 -8.75
N GLY A 194 28.35 5.21 -8.90
CA GLY A 194 29.05 4.99 -10.18
C GLY A 194 28.53 5.92 -11.29
N LYS A 195 27.88 5.36 -12.32
CA LYS A 195 27.27 6.15 -13.41
C LYS A 195 25.83 6.60 -13.12
N ARG A 196 25.21 6.08 -12.07
CA ARG A 196 23.82 6.38 -11.71
C ARG A 196 23.80 7.60 -10.79
N VAL A 197 23.07 8.63 -11.20
CA VAL A 197 22.85 9.85 -10.41
C VAL A 197 21.38 9.88 -10.02
N GLU A 198 21.12 10.01 -8.73
CA GLU A 198 19.77 10.13 -8.20
C GLU A 198 19.66 11.33 -7.29
N LYS A 199 18.49 11.99 -7.30
CA LYS A 199 18.21 13.13 -6.44
C LYS A 199 17.03 12.79 -5.55
N VAL A 200 17.18 13.04 -4.26
CA VAL A 200 16.11 12.88 -3.28
C VAL A 200 15.86 14.22 -2.58
N SER A 201 14.60 14.50 -2.28
CA SER A 201 14.19 15.71 -1.58
C SER A 201 13.53 15.37 -0.24
N THR A 202 13.89 16.10 0.80
CA THR A 202 13.16 16.09 2.08
C THR A 202 11.93 16.98 2.05
N GLU A 203 11.89 17.95 1.14
CA GLU A 203 10.82 18.93 1.01
C GLU A 203 9.95 18.72 -0.23
N LYS A 204 8.77 19.33 -0.19
CA LYS A 204 7.74 19.25 -1.25
C LYS A 204 8.07 20.18 -2.43
N SER A 205 9.28 20.11 -2.96
CA SER A 205 9.70 20.86 -4.14
C SER A 205 10.31 19.94 -5.19
N CYS A 206 10.17 20.32 -6.46
CA CYS A 206 10.81 19.61 -7.55
C CYS A 206 12.33 19.83 -7.52
N VAL A 207 13.09 18.73 -7.47
CA VAL A 207 14.57 18.76 -7.46
C VAL A 207 15.19 19.35 -8.73
N GLU A 208 14.43 19.43 -9.83
CA GLU A 208 14.89 19.96 -11.12
C GLU A 208 14.51 21.43 -11.34
N CYS A 209 13.26 21.81 -11.06
CA CYS A 209 12.74 23.14 -11.43
C CYS A 209 12.24 23.97 -10.23
N GLY A 210 12.40 23.49 -9.00
CA GLY A 210 12.01 24.23 -7.78
C GLY A 210 10.50 24.40 -7.56
N THR A 211 9.64 23.88 -8.45
CA THR A 211 8.18 23.99 -8.31
C THR A 211 7.71 23.35 -7.01
N TRP A 212 6.94 24.11 -6.21
CA TRP A 212 6.29 23.61 -5.00
C TRP A 212 5.18 22.61 -5.33
N LEU A 213 5.13 21.51 -4.58
CA LEU A 213 4.23 20.39 -4.82
C LEU A 213 3.12 20.38 -3.77
N LYS A 214 1.91 20.11 -4.23
CA LYS A 214 0.77 19.88 -3.33
C LYS A 214 0.83 18.48 -2.74
N ASP A 215 0.22 18.34 -1.56
CA ASP A 215 0.11 17.05 -0.91
C ASP A 215 -0.76 16.08 -1.71
N ILE A 216 -0.26 14.85 -1.83
CA ILE A 216 -1.02 13.74 -2.40
C ILE A 216 -1.59 12.94 -1.25
N GLU A 217 -2.90 13.03 -1.12
CA GLU A 217 -3.66 12.28 -0.13
C GLU A 217 -4.25 10.99 -0.73
N PRO A 218 -4.42 9.93 0.09
CA PRO A 218 -5.06 8.69 -0.35
C PRO A 218 -6.46 8.88 -0.97
N LYS A 219 -7.19 9.95 -0.60
CA LYS A 219 -8.52 10.24 -1.15
C LYS A 219 -8.50 10.46 -2.67
N TYR A 220 -7.43 11.03 -3.23
CA TYR A 220 -7.37 11.35 -4.66
C TYR A 220 -7.42 10.10 -5.55
N PHE A 221 -6.88 8.98 -5.07
CA PHE A 221 -6.83 7.73 -5.81
C PHE A 221 -8.18 7.01 -5.97
N ARG A 222 -9.23 7.45 -5.26
CA ARG A 222 -10.62 7.00 -5.50
C ARG A 222 -11.47 8.02 -6.26
N MET A 223 -11.02 9.27 -6.32
CA MET A 223 -11.79 10.38 -6.88
C MET A 223 -11.75 10.32 -8.40
N ALA A 224 -12.90 10.56 -9.02
CA ALA A 224 -12.98 10.78 -10.45
C ALA A 224 -12.25 12.08 -10.80
N CYS A 225 -11.72 12.15 -12.02
CA CYS A 225 -11.25 13.39 -12.60
C CYS A 225 -12.39 14.43 -12.57
N PRO A 226 -12.22 15.61 -11.97
CA PRO A 226 -13.27 16.63 -11.90
C PRO A 226 -13.64 17.18 -13.29
N PHE A 227 -12.75 17.04 -14.28
CA PHE A 227 -12.96 17.57 -15.63
C PHE A 227 -13.70 16.60 -16.57
N CYS A 228 -13.48 15.29 -16.44
CA CYS A 228 -14.04 14.30 -17.36
C CYS A 228 -14.92 13.24 -16.71
N LYS A 229 -15.08 13.26 -15.37
CA LYS A 229 -15.94 12.32 -14.62
C LYS A 229 -15.71 10.85 -15.01
N ARG A 230 -14.44 10.42 -15.02
CA ARG A 230 -13.93 9.08 -15.44
C ARG A 230 -13.89 8.78 -16.94
N LYS A 231 -14.34 9.67 -17.84
CA LYS A 231 -14.27 9.43 -19.30
C LYS A 231 -12.86 9.44 -19.90
N GLY A 232 -11.87 9.93 -19.14
CA GLY A 232 -10.53 10.20 -19.65
C GLY A 232 -10.43 11.59 -20.29
N CYS A 233 -9.33 12.29 -20.03
CA CYS A 233 -8.99 13.57 -20.68
C CYS A 233 -7.50 13.86 -20.53
N LYS A 234 -7.00 14.86 -21.27
CA LYS A 234 -5.61 15.33 -21.21
C LYS A 234 -5.12 15.66 -19.79
N LYS A 235 -5.96 16.25 -18.93
CA LYS A 235 -5.60 16.61 -17.55
C LYS A 235 -5.39 15.43 -16.60
N CYS A 236 -5.93 14.26 -16.93
CA CYS A 236 -5.76 13.04 -16.14
C CYS A 236 -5.00 11.96 -16.91
N ASN A 237 -4.29 12.32 -17.98
CA ASN A 237 -3.59 11.37 -18.86
C ASN A 237 -4.49 10.23 -19.33
N ASN A 238 -5.76 10.54 -19.67
CA ASN A 238 -6.79 9.59 -20.09
C ASN A 238 -7.14 8.49 -19.06
N THR A 239 -6.67 8.59 -17.81
CA THR A 239 -6.95 7.60 -16.75
C THR A 239 -8.34 7.69 -16.16
N GLY A 240 -8.98 8.87 -16.27
CA GLY A 240 -10.26 9.15 -15.59
C GLY A 240 -10.13 9.39 -14.07
N LEU A 241 -8.93 9.27 -13.49
CA LEU A 241 -8.64 9.57 -12.09
C LEU A 241 -8.39 11.06 -11.84
N HIS A 242 -8.46 11.46 -10.58
CA HIS A 242 -8.03 12.80 -10.16
C HIS A 242 -6.61 13.12 -10.68
N PRO A 243 -6.33 14.33 -11.21
CA PRO A 243 -5.03 14.69 -11.78
C PRO A 243 -3.83 14.35 -10.88
N PHE A 244 -3.93 14.65 -9.58
CA PHE A 244 -2.89 14.29 -8.60
C PHE A 244 -2.66 12.79 -8.47
N ALA A 245 -3.67 11.94 -8.63
CA ALA A 245 -3.49 10.49 -8.60
C ALA A 245 -2.93 9.97 -9.94
N SER A 246 -3.32 10.59 -11.06
CA SER A 246 -2.89 10.20 -12.40
C SER A 246 -1.42 10.51 -12.73
N SER A 247 -0.75 11.29 -11.86
CA SER A 247 0.67 11.63 -11.99
C SER A 247 1.58 10.80 -11.08
N VAL A 248 1.04 9.77 -10.42
CA VAL A 248 1.77 8.97 -9.41
C VAL A 248 1.87 7.52 -9.83
N PHE A 249 3.08 6.99 -9.78
CA PHE A 249 3.44 5.66 -10.22
C PHE A 249 4.08 4.89 -9.07
N PHE A 250 3.80 3.60 -8.99
CA PHE A 250 4.52 2.66 -8.12
C PHE A 250 5.06 1.56 -9.02
N SER A 251 6.37 1.31 -8.96
CA SER A 251 7.05 0.38 -9.89
C SER A 251 6.75 0.67 -11.37
N GLY A 252 6.63 1.95 -11.73
CA GLY A 252 6.28 2.40 -13.09
C GLY A 252 4.80 2.26 -13.46
N LEU A 253 3.95 1.73 -12.58
CA LEU A 253 2.53 1.49 -12.84
C LEU A 253 1.63 2.48 -12.11
N LEU A 254 0.56 2.92 -12.76
CA LEU A 254 -0.55 3.64 -12.15
C LEU A 254 -1.39 2.71 -11.28
N ILE A 255 -2.08 3.26 -10.27
CA ILE A 255 -2.96 2.45 -9.42
C ILE A 255 -4.05 1.75 -10.23
N THR A 256 -4.57 2.40 -11.28
CA THR A 256 -5.58 1.81 -12.17
C THR A 256 -5.04 0.59 -12.91
N GLN A 257 -3.76 0.57 -13.24
CA GLN A 257 -3.13 -0.58 -13.89
C GLN A 257 -2.98 -1.73 -12.90
N ILE A 258 -2.45 -1.50 -11.69
CA ILE A 258 -2.36 -2.54 -10.66
C ILE A 258 -3.74 -3.13 -10.34
N LEU A 259 -4.79 -2.29 -10.30
CA LEU A 259 -6.14 -2.78 -10.06
C LEU A 259 -6.65 -3.72 -11.17
N THR A 260 -6.09 -3.70 -12.39
CA THR A 260 -6.45 -4.66 -13.44
C THR A 260 -5.75 -6.01 -13.30
N TYR A 261 -4.72 -6.12 -12.47
CA TYR A 261 -3.98 -7.37 -12.30
C TYR A 261 -4.77 -8.37 -11.46
N SER A 262 -4.52 -9.66 -11.73
CA SER A 262 -4.98 -10.75 -10.88
C SER A 262 -4.33 -10.65 -9.50
N VAL A 263 -4.93 -11.28 -8.50
CA VAL A 263 -4.33 -11.43 -7.17
C VAL A 263 -2.95 -12.09 -7.29
N ARG A 264 -2.82 -13.12 -8.14
CA ARG A 264 -1.55 -13.81 -8.44
C ARG A 264 -0.49 -12.87 -8.98
N ASP A 265 -0.81 -12.09 -10.00
CA ASP A 265 0.16 -11.22 -10.67
C ASP A 265 0.52 -10.01 -9.80
N THR A 266 -0.44 -9.52 -9.02
CA THR A 266 -0.18 -8.47 -8.03
C THR A 266 0.77 -8.97 -6.94
N LEU A 267 0.61 -10.21 -6.46
CA LEU A 267 1.53 -10.79 -5.48
C LEU A 267 2.95 -10.91 -6.03
N LYS A 268 3.10 -11.41 -7.26
CA LYS A 268 4.41 -11.49 -7.95
C LYS A 268 5.07 -10.12 -8.10
N LEU A 269 4.28 -9.09 -8.45
CA LEU A 269 4.78 -7.71 -8.53
C LEU A 269 5.42 -7.29 -7.20
N PHE A 270 4.74 -7.51 -6.07
CA PHE A 270 5.25 -7.11 -4.75
C PHE A 270 6.36 -8.01 -4.19
N GLU A 271 6.50 -9.25 -4.68
CA GLU A 271 7.64 -10.11 -4.38
C GLU A 271 8.91 -9.64 -5.08
N GLY A 272 8.81 -9.15 -6.31
CA GLY A 272 9.95 -8.65 -7.10
C GLY A 272 10.35 -7.20 -6.84
N THR A 273 9.56 -6.41 -6.11
CA THR A 273 9.89 -5.02 -5.79
C THR A 273 10.92 -4.92 -4.68
N LYS A 274 12.04 -4.21 -4.93
CA LYS A 274 12.96 -3.78 -3.87
C LYS A 274 12.20 -2.92 -2.85
N ILE A 275 12.34 -3.28 -1.58
CA ILE A 275 11.54 -2.72 -0.51
C ILE A 275 12.39 -1.72 0.28
N LEU A 276 11.98 -0.45 0.33
CA LEU A 276 12.49 0.49 1.32
C LEU A 276 12.06 0.01 2.71
N ALA A 277 12.94 0.04 3.71
CA ALA A 277 12.61 -0.43 5.06
C ALA A 277 11.32 0.22 5.63
N SER A 278 11.08 1.49 5.32
CA SER A 278 9.87 2.24 5.69
C SER A 278 8.57 1.69 5.06
N THR A 279 8.66 1.03 3.90
CA THR A 279 7.53 0.43 3.19
C THR A 279 7.19 -0.99 3.68
N ASN A 280 8.08 -1.63 4.45
CA ASN A 280 7.96 -3.04 4.85
C ASN A 280 6.61 -3.34 5.48
N ARG A 281 6.19 -2.57 6.49
CA ARG A 281 4.93 -2.80 7.20
C ARG A 281 3.70 -2.68 6.31
N LEU A 282 3.69 -1.73 5.38
CA LEU A 282 2.56 -1.56 4.46
C LEU A 282 2.53 -2.67 3.42
N LEU A 283 3.68 -3.02 2.85
CA LEU A 283 3.79 -4.10 1.89
C LEU A 283 3.50 -5.46 2.52
N SER A 284 3.89 -5.69 3.78
CA SER A 284 3.55 -6.93 4.49
C SER A 284 2.04 -7.07 4.68
N GLU A 285 1.34 -5.98 5.01
CA GLU A 285 -0.13 -5.98 5.12
C GLU A 285 -0.84 -6.21 3.78
N ILE A 286 -0.28 -5.68 2.68
CA ILE A 286 -0.78 -5.94 1.32
C ILE A 286 -0.53 -7.40 0.94
N LYS A 287 0.69 -7.92 1.14
CA LYS A 287 1.08 -9.31 0.86
C LYS A 287 0.23 -10.28 1.67
N LYS A 288 0.02 -10.03 2.97
CA LYS A 288 -0.83 -10.86 3.85
C LYS A 288 -2.24 -11.03 3.26
N ARG A 289 -2.84 -9.95 2.74
CA ARG A 289 -4.15 -9.97 2.08
C ARG A 289 -4.15 -10.73 0.76
N LEU A 290 -3.14 -10.50 -0.09
CA LEU A 290 -3.00 -11.20 -1.36
C LEU A 290 -2.77 -12.71 -1.17
N ILE A 291 -1.94 -13.08 -0.19
CA ILE A 291 -1.68 -14.49 0.18
C ILE A 291 -2.96 -15.13 0.69
N ALA A 292 -3.69 -14.50 1.61
CA ALA A 292 -4.95 -15.05 2.10
C ALA A 292 -5.99 -15.27 0.97
N LEU A 293 -6.11 -14.31 0.03
CA LEU A 293 -6.96 -14.45 -1.15
C LEU A 293 -6.49 -15.60 -2.06
N LYS A 294 -5.19 -15.79 -2.22
CA LYS A 294 -4.61 -16.90 -2.98
C LYS A 294 -4.87 -18.25 -2.30
N GLU A 295 -4.72 -18.33 -0.98
CA GLU A 295 -4.96 -19.55 -0.22
C GLU A 295 -6.41 -20.01 -0.38
N VAL A 296 -7.39 -19.11 -0.29
CA VAL A 296 -8.79 -19.43 -0.55
C VAL A 296 -9.13 -19.64 -2.04
N GLY A 297 -8.13 -19.73 -2.92
CA GLY A 297 -8.31 -20.03 -4.33
C GLY A 297 -8.95 -18.91 -5.16
N LEU A 298 -8.71 -17.63 -4.79
CA LEU A 298 -9.18 -16.45 -5.54
C LEU A 298 -8.05 -15.75 -6.31
N ASP A 299 -6.96 -16.46 -6.58
CA ASP A 299 -5.76 -15.88 -7.17
C ASP A 299 -5.92 -15.46 -8.65
N TYR A 300 -6.93 -16.01 -9.34
CA TYR A 300 -7.29 -15.67 -10.72
C TYR A 300 -8.10 -14.38 -10.86
N LEU A 301 -8.72 -13.89 -9.77
CA LEU A 301 -9.58 -12.71 -9.85
C LEU A 301 -8.76 -11.42 -9.94
N THR A 302 -9.22 -10.48 -10.76
CA THR A 302 -8.63 -9.15 -10.83
C THR A 302 -9.07 -8.26 -9.67
N LEU A 303 -8.20 -7.37 -9.22
CA LEU A 303 -8.48 -6.48 -8.09
C LEU A 303 -9.64 -5.49 -8.36
N ASN A 304 -9.87 -5.12 -9.62
CA ASN A 304 -10.96 -4.27 -10.07
C ASN A 304 -12.25 -5.06 -10.39
N ARG A 305 -12.27 -6.40 -10.23
CA ARG A 305 -13.48 -7.21 -10.42
C ARG A 305 -14.60 -6.64 -9.56
N SER A 306 -15.73 -6.33 -10.17
CA SER A 306 -16.89 -5.76 -9.49
C SER A 306 -17.41 -6.73 -8.43
N SER A 307 -17.59 -6.29 -7.18
CA SER A 307 -18.07 -7.16 -6.10
C SER A 307 -19.44 -7.78 -6.38
N PRO A 308 -20.42 -7.06 -6.98
CA PRO A 308 -21.69 -7.66 -7.40
C PRO A 308 -21.59 -8.79 -8.43
N THR A 309 -20.48 -8.91 -9.17
CA THR A 309 -20.29 -9.95 -10.19
C THR A 309 -19.51 -11.16 -9.68
N LEU A 310 -19.22 -11.19 -8.37
CA LEU A 310 -18.66 -12.36 -7.70
C LEU A 310 -19.76 -13.40 -7.47
N SER A 311 -19.42 -14.67 -7.66
CA SER A 311 -20.30 -15.77 -7.28
C SER A 311 -20.51 -15.80 -5.76
N ARG A 312 -21.50 -16.58 -5.30
CA ARG A 312 -21.75 -16.78 -3.87
C ARG A 312 -20.52 -17.38 -3.17
N GLY A 313 -19.94 -18.43 -3.75
CA GLY A 313 -18.73 -19.05 -3.24
C GLY A 313 -17.52 -18.11 -3.27
N GLU A 314 -17.32 -17.32 -4.34
CA GLU A 314 -16.24 -16.32 -4.37
C GLU A 314 -16.41 -15.27 -3.27
N SER A 315 -17.63 -14.76 -3.10
CA SER A 315 -17.95 -13.76 -2.08
C SER A 315 -17.70 -14.25 -0.66
N GLN A 316 -18.06 -15.51 -0.40
CA GLN A 316 -17.82 -16.18 0.87
C GLN A 316 -16.32 -16.37 1.11
N ARG A 317 -15.57 -16.83 0.09
CA ARG A 317 -14.11 -17.02 0.20
C ARG A 317 -13.37 -15.71 0.45
N VAL A 318 -13.81 -14.57 -0.09
CA VAL A 318 -13.25 -13.25 0.28
C VAL A 318 -13.38 -12.98 1.78
N ARG A 319 -14.52 -13.33 2.39
CA ARG A 319 -14.73 -13.15 3.84
C ARG A 319 -13.91 -14.12 4.68
N ILE A 320 -13.78 -15.37 4.22
CA ILE A 320 -12.90 -16.37 4.84
C ILE A 320 -11.46 -15.85 4.82
N ALA A 321 -10.98 -15.33 3.68
CA ALA A 321 -9.66 -14.71 3.57
C ALA A 321 -9.46 -13.57 4.57
N LEU A 322 -10.45 -12.69 4.76
CA LEU A 322 -10.39 -11.62 5.76
C LEU A 322 -10.32 -12.16 7.20
N THR A 323 -11.03 -13.25 7.47
CA THR A 323 -11.06 -13.88 8.80
C THR A 323 -9.69 -14.49 9.14
N LEU A 324 -9.00 -15.10 8.16
CA LEU A 324 -7.63 -15.63 8.32
C LEU A 324 -6.59 -14.55 8.62
N ILE A 325 -6.85 -13.30 8.22
CA ILE A 325 -5.92 -12.18 8.42
C ILE A 325 -6.09 -11.56 9.81
N ASN A 326 -7.30 -11.61 10.35
CA ASN A 326 -7.62 -11.04 11.66
C ASN A 326 -6.92 -11.86 12.76
N GLN A 327 -6.34 -11.16 13.73
CA GLN A 327 -5.69 -11.76 14.90
C GLN A 327 -6.64 -11.79 16.10
N LEU A 328 -7.95 -11.94 15.85
CA LEU A 328 -8.91 -12.04 16.95
C LEU A 328 -8.81 -13.45 17.53
N GLU A 329 -8.25 -13.57 18.72
CA GLU A 329 -8.21 -14.82 19.48
C GLU A 329 -9.57 -15.07 20.17
N ASP A 330 -9.81 -16.33 20.56
CA ASP A 330 -11.01 -16.77 21.28
C ASP A 330 -12.35 -16.51 20.55
N VAL A 331 -12.32 -16.53 19.23
CA VAL A 331 -13.52 -16.38 18.39
C VAL A 331 -14.02 -17.73 17.90
N LEU A 332 -15.32 -17.98 18.05
CA LEU A 332 -16.00 -19.09 17.39
C LEU A 332 -16.31 -18.73 15.94
N HIS A 333 -15.74 -19.43 14.98
CA HIS A 333 -16.04 -19.25 13.56
C HIS A 333 -17.19 -20.16 13.13
N VAL A 334 -18.23 -19.59 12.52
CA VAL A 334 -19.39 -20.33 12.00
C VAL A 334 -19.48 -20.14 10.49
N LEU A 335 -19.26 -21.19 9.70
CA LEU A 335 -19.29 -21.13 8.23
C LEU A 335 -20.51 -21.87 7.66
N ASP A 336 -21.15 -21.30 6.64
CA ASP A 336 -22.38 -21.82 6.04
C ASP A 336 -22.13 -22.34 4.62
N GLU A 337 -22.00 -23.66 4.45
CA GLU A 337 -21.63 -24.37 3.20
C GLU A 337 -20.37 -23.79 2.53
N PRO A 338 -19.21 -23.79 3.21
CA PRO A 338 -18.03 -23.11 2.70
C PRO A 338 -17.46 -23.72 1.39
N THR A 339 -17.85 -24.95 1.04
CA THR A 339 -17.45 -25.60 -0.22
C THR A 339 -18.34 -25.24 -1.42
N ILE A 340 -19.37 -24.40 -1.24
CA ILE A 340 -20.33 -24.09 -2.30
C ILE A 340 -19.65 -23.57 -3.59
N GLY A 341 -20.00 -24.21 -4.71
CA GLY A 341 -19.50 -23.85 -6.04
C GLY A 341 -18.00 -24.12 -6.24
N GLN A 342 -17.37 -24.94 -5.39
CA GLN A 342 -16.03 -25.45 -5.61
C GLN A 342 -16.05 -26.77 -6.38
N HIS A 343 -15.02 -26.97 -7.21
CA HIS A 343 -14.74 -28.29 -7.77
C HIS A 343 -14.12 -29.18 -6.69
N VAL A 344 -14.39 -30.50 -6.74
CA VAL A 344 -13.91 -31.50 -5.78
C VAL A 344 -12.41 -31.39 -5.49
N THR A 345 -11.59 -31.20 -6.54
CA THR A 345 -10.13 -31.06 -6.40
C THR A 345 -9.69 -29.80 -5.64
N ASN A 346 -10.52 -28.75 -5.63
CA ASN A 346 -10.25 -27.53 -4.88
C ASN A 346 -10.69 -27.64 -3.43
N ILE A 347 -11.75 -28.41 -3.14
CA ILE A 347 -12.23 -28.65 -1.77
C ILE A 347 -11.12 -29.24 -0.89
N ILE A 348 -10.42 -30.25 -1.41
CA ILE A 348 -9.30 -30.92 -0.71
C ILE A 348 -8.19 -29.92 -0.34
N LYS A 349 -7.95 -28.90 -1.17
CA LYS A 349 -6.94 -27.86 -0.90
C LYS A 349 -7.46 -26.75 0.01
N PHE A 350 -8.78 -26.56 0.06
CA PHE A 350 -9.43 -25.46 0.73
C PHE A 350 -9.71 -25.75 2.21
N LEU A 351 -10.17 -26.96 2.55
CA LEU A 351 -10.50 -27.34 3.93
C LEU A 351 -9.34 -27.19 4.93
N PRO A 352 -8.08 -27.56 4.59
CA PRO A 352 -6.96 -27.43 5.52
C PRO A 352 -6.69 -25.99 5.97
N ILE A 353 -7.19 -24.99 5.24
CA ILE A 353 -7.02 -23.58 5.56
C ILE A 353 -7.78 -23.21 6.84
N PHE A 354 -8.87 -23.90 7.18
CA PHE A 354 -9.64 -23.62 8.39
C PHE A 354 -8.84 -23.89 9.67
N HIS A 355 -7.86 -24.79 9.63
CA HIS A 355 -6.93 -25.01 10.76
C HIS A 355 -6.05 -23.78 11.07
N LYS A 356 -5.95 -22.82 10.15
CA LYS A 356 -5.22 -21.57 10.38
C LYS A 356 -6.07 -20.49 11.07
N MET A 357 -7.36 -20.72 11.28
CA MET A 357 -8.21 -19.74 11.98
C MET A 357 -7.91 -19.70 13.49
N PRO A 358 -7.89 -18.51 14.12
CA PRO A 358 -7.60 -18.34 15.54
C PRO A 358 -8.81 -18.70 16.42
N GLY A 359 -9.20 -19.98 16.43
CA GLY A 359 -10.27 -20.49 17.29
C GLY A 359 -11.02 -21.68 16.70
N PRO A 360 -12.03 -22.19 17.42
CA PRO A 360 -12.86 -23.28 16.94
C PRO A 360 -13.61 -22.88 15.67
N VAL A 361 -13.66 -23.79 14.70
CA VAL A 361 -14.42 -23.63 13.46
C VAL A 361 -15.55 -24.65 13.45
N ILE A 362 -16.78 -24.16 13.37
CA ILE A 362 -17.98 -24.95 13.13
C ILE A 362 -18.47 -24.59 11.74
N PHE A 363 -18.75 -25.57 10.91
CA PHE A 363 -19.33 -25.32 9.60
C PHE A 363 -20.46 -26.28 9.29
N VAL A 364 -21.47 -25.79 8.59
CA VAL A 364 -22.57 -26.60 8.05
C VAL A 364 -22.18 -27.01 6.65
N GLU A 365 -22.25 -28.30 6.36
CA GLU A 365 -21.83 -28.85 5.07
C GLU A 365 -22.68 -30.03 4.65
N HIS A 366 -22.79 -30.20 3.34
CA HIS A 366 -23.49 -31.30 2.70
C HIS A 366 -22.57 -32.11 1.77
N ASP A 367 -21.42 -31.57 1.38
CA ASP A 367 -20.42 -32.29 0.60
C ASP A 367 -19.75 -33.39 1.43
N ARG A 368 -19.80 -34.64 0.95
CA ARG A 368 -19.25 -35.83 1.63
C ARG A 368 -17.73 -35.80 1.82
N ILE A 369 -17.02 -34.96 1.07
CA ILE A 369 -15.56 -34.82 1.18
C ILE A 369 -15.21 -33.87 2.33
N ALA A 370 -16.13 -32.96 2.66
CA ALA A 370 -15.94 -31.95 3.69
C ALA A 370 -16.64 -32.27 5.02
N ALA A 371 -17.70 -33.08 4.99
CA ALA A 371 -18.35 -33.70 6.15
C ALA A 371 -17.59 -34.95 6.61
#